data_AF-A0A4Q2D0D6-F1
#
_entry.id   AF-A0A4Q2D0D6-F1
#
_cell.length_a   1.000
_cell.length_b   1.000
_cell.length_c   1.000
_cell.angle_alpha   90.00
_cell.angle_beta   90.00
_cell.angle_gamma   90.00
#
_symmetry.space_group_name_H-M   'P 1'
#
loop_
_entity.id
_entity.type
_entity.pdbx_description
1 polymer ?
#
loop_
_entity_poly.entity_id
_entity_poly.type
_entity_poly.pdbx_seq_one_letter_code
_entity_poly.pdbx_strand_id
1 'polypeptide(L)'
;MFADTIDAHIMGGYKFLMQSCEVNAIPLLVNPDLHFLKDKPGDRICIFGFSRGAYTARCLAGMLHKVGLLPPNNSEQVPFAYTIFRRTVDAFGRTQAKEFKRAFSTTVDIEFLGVWDTVGSVGFRPEKPPFSASTTFIKTYRHAISLDERRAKFQANPWNKHLSREEQLEARSSSGPSTDIQEVWFAGCHSGTFLTRIPLRWMVREIFRANAGVLFLTDRLYTIGLDPSTIYPLVRNRPAPLPVGEHQILEPCRKELPFRPSIFGPKYPTTWDSEPPKTGPAAMLESEEHEELKDALSPIYDHMSIKKWWWLLEYIPLPLRCLRNGKSTTRLGFNLGRPRVVESPMLHRSVKMRMEAKAEYMYKKYEPKAKLPDSEKPTWVD
;
A
#
# COMPACT_ATOMS: atom_id res chain seq x y z
N MET A 1 6.79 -1.66 24.31
CA MET A 1 5.96 -0.45 24.43
C MET A 1 5.31 0.01 23.11
N PHE A 2 5.90 -0.20 21.92
CA PHE A 2 5.20 0.10 20.64
C PHE A 2 4.71 -1.12 19.86
N ALA A 3 5.25 -2.32 20.09
CA ALA A 3 4.80 -3.57 19.44
C ALA A 3 3.33 -3.90 19.80
N ASP A 4 2.92 -3.56 21.01
CA ASP A 4 1.57 -3.79 21.56
C ASP A 4 0.48 -3.08 20.73
N THR A 5 0.83 -1.98 20.05
CA THR A 5 -0.12 -1.21 19.23
C THR A 5 -0.42 -1.87 17.88
N ILE A 6 0.59 -2.46 17.22
CA ILE A 6 0.40 -3.11 15.90
C ILE A 6 -0.37 -4.41 16.08
N ASP A 7 0.00 -5.20 17.08
CA ASP A 7 -0.67 -6.44 17.45
C ASP A 7 -2.16 -6.17 17.73
N ALA A 8 -2.47 -5.13 18.52
CA ALA A 8 -3.83 -4.71 18.80
C ALA A 8 -4.61 -4.28 17.54
N HIS A 9 -3.99 -3.55 16.61
CA HIS A 9 -4.65 -3.18 15.35
C HIS A 9 -4.94 -4.39 14.45
N ILE A 10 -4.03 -5.36 14.38
CA ILE A 10 -4.26 -6.61 13.62
C ILE A 10 -5.45 -7.36 14.22
N MET A 11 -5.43 -7.60 15.53
CA MET A 11 -6.53 -8.29 16.22
C MET A 11 -7.84 -7.52 16.17
N GLY A 12 -7.81 -6.19 16.24
CA GLY A 12 -8.98 -5.33 16.12
C GLY A 12 -9.61 -5.40 14.73
N GLY A 13 -8.80 -5.31 13.66
CA GLY A 13 -9.27 -5.48 12.29
C GLY A 13 -9.82 -6.89 12.04
N TYR A 14 -9.20 -7.91 12.63
CA TYR A 14 -9.70 -9.28 12.58
C TYR A 14 -11.07 -9.41 13.25
N LYS A 15 -11.25 -8.87 14.46
CA LYS A 15 -12.55 -8.85 15.17
C LYS A 15 -13.63 -8.11 14.41
N PHE A 16 -13.28 -6.98 13.77
CA PHE A 16 -14.21 -6.24 12.92
C PHE A 16 -14.73 -7.12 11.77
N LEU A 17 -13.84 -7.85 11.09
CA LEU A 17 -14.24 -8.76 10.00
C LEU A 17 -15.09 -9.92 10.54
N MET A 18 -14.79 -10.46 11.73
CA MET A 18 -15.63 -11.49 12.34
C MET A 18 -17.08 -11.02 12.55
N GLN A 19 -17.27 -9.74 12.89
CA GLN A 19 -18.59 -9.17 13.19
C GLN A 19 -19.32 -8.68 11.94
N SER A 20 -18.58 -8.32 10.89
CA SER A 20 -19.12 -7.58 9.75
C SER A 20 -19.21 -8.41 8.47
N CYS A 21 -18.42 -9.47 8.34
CA CYS A 21 -18.41 -10.28 7.12
C CYS A 21 -19.44 -11.41 7.21
N GLU A 22 -20.43 -11.36 6.34
CA GLU A 22 -21.24 -12.52 5.99
C GLU A 22 -20.41 -13.42 5.07
N VAL A 23 -19.75 -14.40 5.68
CA VAL A 23 -19.06 -15.43 4.92
C VAL A 23 -20.11 -16.38 4.37
N ASN A 24 -20.05 -16.65 3.06
CA ASN A 24 -20.76 -17.78 2.49
C ASN A 24 -20.28 -19.04 3.20
N ALA A 25 -21.02 -19.50 4.20
CA ALA A 25 -20.86 -20.85 4.70
C ALA A 25 -21.12 -21.75 3.49
N ILE A 26 -20.09 -22.34 2.90
CA ILE A 26 -20.27 -23.60 2.17
C ILE A 26 -20.63 -24.57 3.28
N PRO A 27 -21.91 -24.93 3.47
CA PRO A 27 -22.24 -25.84 4.53
C PRO A 27 -21.77 -27.18 3.99
N LEU A 28 -20.68 -27.71 4.54
CA LEU A 28 -20.22 -29.06 4.21
C LEU A 28 -21.21 -30.15 4.67
N LEU A 29 -22.37 -29.76 5.23
CA LEU A 29 -23.42 -30.61 5.80
C LEU A 29 -24.84 -30.02 5.62
N VAL A 30 -25.17 -29.36 4.51
CA VAL A 30 -26.58 -28.98 4.23
C VAL A 30 -27.03 -29.55 2.89
N ASN A 31 -28.22 -30.14 2.95
CA ASN A 31 -29.00 -30.81 1.92
C ASN A 31 -28.62 -30.41 0.46
N PRO A 32 -28.34 -31.39 -0.43
CA PRO A 32 -28.08 -31.12 -1.84
C PRO A 32 -29.25 -30.45 -2.57
N ASP A 33 -30.46 -30.44 -1.99
CA ASP A 33 -31.66 -29.88 -2.61
C ASP A 33 -31.86 -28.37 -2.39
N LEU A 34 -31.04 -27.71 -1.56
CA LEU A 34 -31.09 -26.25 -1.34
C LEU A 34 -30.15 -25.49 -2.31
N HIS A 35 -30.35 -25.69 -3.61
CA HIS A 35 -29.60 -24.97 -4.66
C HIS A 35 -29.78 -23.44 -4.63
N PHE A 36 -30.89 -22.93 -4.07
CA PHE A 36 -31.23 -21.50 -4.07
C PHE A 36 -30.39 -20.60 -3.13
N LEU A 37 -29.69 -21.16 -2.14
CA LEU A 37 -28.83 -20.38 -1.22
C LEU A 37 -27.36 -20.31 -1.66
N LYS A 38 -27.00 -20.99 -2.74
CA LYS A 38 -25.63 -21.00 -3.29
C LYS A 38 -25.26 -19.72 -4.05
N ASP A 39 -26.25 -18.91 -4.41
CA ASP A 39 -26.11 -17.79 -5.35
C ASP A 39 -26.02 -16.40 -4.71
N LYS A 40 -26.04 -16.28 -3.38
CA LYS A 40 -25.66 -15.01 -2.74
C LYS A 40 -24.14 -14.92 -2.75
N PRO A 41 -23.52 -13.93 -3.43
CA PRO A 41 -22.09 -13.69 -3.27
C PRO A 41 -21.86 -13.20 -1.84
N GLY A 42 -21.03 -13.92 -1.07
CA GLY A 42 -20.62 -13.48 0.26
C GLY A 42 -19.80 -12.20 0.18
N ASP A 43 -19.53 -11.59 1.33
CA ASP A 43 -18.87 -10.30 1.37
C ASP A 43 -17.47 -10.33 0.78
N ARG A 44 -17.12 -9.27 0.04
CA ARG A 44 -15.78 -9.08 -0.53
C ARG A 44 -14.91 -8.29 0.45
N ILE A 45 -13.78 -8.88 0.85
CA ILE A 45 -12.86 -8.23 1.77
C ILE A 45 -11.86 -7.38 0.98
N CYS A 46 -11.92 -6.06 1.17
CA CYS A 46 -10.92 -5.11 0.69
C CYS A 46 -10.18 -4.50 1.88
N ILE A 47 -8.84 -4.49 1.83
CA ILE A 47 -8.00 -3.97 2.92
C ILE A 47 -7.08 -2.88 2.36
N PHE A 48 -7.01 -1.76 3.06
CA PHE A 48 -6.17 -0.63 2.67
C PHE A 48 -5.24 -0.22 3.80
N GLY A 49 -4.03 0.24 3.46
CA GLY A 49 -3.09 0.71 4.48
C GLY A 49 -2.00 1.62 3.94
N PHE A 50 -1.59 2.58 4.76
CA PHE A 50 -0.47 3.49 4.47
C PHE A 50 0.62 3.32 5.53
N SER A 51 1.89 3.33 5.14
CA SER A 51 3.02 3.33 6.06
C SER A 51 3.03 2.09 6.98
N ARG A 52 3.03 2.29 8.31
CA ARG A 52 2.84 1.22 9.29
C ARG A 52 1.46 0.57 9.20
N GLY A 53 0.44 1.30 8.78
CA GLY A 53 -0.89 0.75 8.50
C GLY A 53 -0.86 -0.21 7.31
N ALA A 54 -0.01 0.01 6.31
CA ALA A 54 0.21 -0.94 5.22
C ALA A 54 0.83 -2.26 5.72
N TYR A 55 1.76 -2.18 6.69
CA TYR A 55 2.31 -3.35 7.35
C TYR A 55 1.21 -4.11 8.10
N THR A 56 0.40 -3.40 8.90
CA THR A 56 -0.76 -3.98 9.60
C THR A 56 -1.75 -4.64 8.63
N ALA A 57 -2.08 -3.98 7.52
CA ALA A 57 -2.98 -4.51 6.49
C ALA A 57 -2.45 -5.83 5.90
N ARG A 58 -1.16 -5.89 5.57
CA ARG A 58 -0.50 -7.12 5.09
C ARG A 58 -0.47 -8.22 6.14
N CYS A 59 -0.23 -7.88 7.42
CA CYS A 59 -0.28 -8.86 8.50
C CYS A 59 -1.70 -9.39 8.74
N LEU A 60 -2.71 -8.52 8.71
CA LEU A 60 -4.12 -8.92 8.81
C LEU A 60 -4.48 -9.88 7.66
N ALA A 61 -4.08 -9.54 6.44
CA ALA A 61 -4.25 -10.39 5.27
C ALA A 61 -3.60 -11.77 5.48
N GLY A 62 -2.35 -11.80 5.94
CA GLY A 62 -1.64 -13.04 6.25
C GLY A 62 -2.28 -13.85 7.40
N MET A 63 -2.87 -13.17 8.39
CA MET A 63 -3.60 -13.84 9.48
C MET A 63 -4.86 -14.53 8.94
N LEU A 64 -5.67 -13.83 8.14
CA LEU A 64 -6.85 -14.42 7.48
C LEU A 64 -6.47 -15.65 6.64
N HIS A 65 -5.37 -15.56 5.88
CA HIS A 65 -4.88 -16.69 5.10
C HIS A 65 -4.51 -17.89 5.97
N LYS A 66 -3.71 -17.65 7.01
CA LYS A 66 -3.10 -18.71 7.81
C LYS A 66 -4.09 -19.39 8.77
N VAL A 67 -4.85 -18.60 9.52
CA VAL A 67 -5.75 -19.12 10.58
C VAL A 67 -7.22 -19.10 10.19
N GLY A 68 -7.59 -18.53 9.03
CA GLY A 68 -8.98 -18.34 8.62
C GLY A 68 -9.69 -17.24 9.40
N LEU A 69 -10.98 -17.06 9.15
CA LEU A 69 -11.85 -16.15 9.91
C LEU A 69 -12.70 -16.93 10.92
N LEU A 70 -12.58 -16.60 12.20
CA LEU A 70 -13.39 -17.17 13.28
C LEU A 70 -14.86 -16.70 13.19
N PRO A 71 -15.82 -17.49 13.69
CA PRO A 71 -17.22 -17.07 13.74
C PRO A 71 -17.41 -15.85 14.66
N PRO A 72 -18.42 -14.99 14.39
CA PRO A 72 -18.63 -13.71 15.07
C PRO A 72 -18.59 -13.77 16.60
N ASN A 73 -19.12 -14.85 17.18
CA ASN A 73 -19.30 -15.02 18.63
C ASN A 73 -18.05 -15.57 19.34
N ASN A 74 -16.94 -15.78 18.64
CA ASN A 74 -15.74 -16.42 19.18
C ASN A 74 -14.57 -15.43 19.37
N SER A 75 -14.87 -14.21 19.81
CA SER A 75 -13.88 -13.12 19.98
C SER A 75 -12.78 -13.44 20.99
N GLU A 76 -13.07 -14.30 21.97
CA GLU A 76 -12.13 -14.72 23.02
C GLU A 76 -11.00 -15.60 22.47
N GLN A 77 -11.20 -16.25 21.32
CA GLN A 77 -10.15 -17.06 20.67
C GLN A 77 -9.20 -16.23 19.80
N VAL A 78 -9.47 -14.93 19.59
CA VAL A 78 -8.63 -14.07 18.75
C VAL A 78 -7.18 -13.97 19.24
N PRO A 79 -6.89 -13.77 20.54
CA PRO A 79 -5.50 -13.77 21.03
C PRO A 79 -4.78 -15.10 20.78
N PHE A 80 -5.50 -16.22 20.87
CA PHE A 80 -4.95 -17.54 20.59
C PHE A 80 -4.67 -17.74 19.09
N ALA A 81 -5.62 -17.36 18.23
CA ALA A 81 -5.44 -17.34 16.78
C ALA A 81 -4.25 -16.45 16.37
N TYR A 82 -4.09 -15.29 17.02
CA TYR A 82 -2.96 -14.39 16.79
C TYR A 82 -1.62 -15.03 17.19
N THR A 83 -1.59 -15.76 18.30
CA THR A 83 -0.40 -16.50 18.75
C THR A 83 0.00 -17.58 17.74
N ILE A 84 -0.97 -18.33 17.21
CA ILE A 84 -0.75 -19.30 16.13
C ILE A 84 -0.23 -18.59 14.88
N PHE A 85 -0.82 -17.45 14.52
CA PHE A 85 -0.38 -16.65 13.37
C PHE A 85 1.10 -16.25 13.46
N ARG A 86 1.54 -15.73 14.62
CA ARG A 86 2.93 -15.29 14.85
C ARG A 86 3.98 -16.40 14.77
N ARG A 87 3.60 -17.68 14.94
CA ARG A 87 4.52 -18.82 14.86
C ARG A 87 4.72 -19.28 13.41
N THR A 88 5.67 -18.69 12.67
CA THR A 88 5.82 -18.94 11.22
C THR A 88 6.96 -19.88 10.82
N VAL A 89 7.94 -20.12 11.69
CA VAL A 89 9.21 -20.74 11.30
C VAL A 89 9.19 -22.27 11.42
N ASP A 90 8.45 -22.82 12.38
CA ASP A 90 8.41 -24.24 12.68
C ASP A 90 7.33 -25.00 11.89
N ALA A 91 7.68 -26.21 11.41
CA ALA A 91 6.75 -27.08 10.70
C ALA A 91 5.52 -27.44 11.56
N PHE A 92 5.73 -27.57 12.88
CA PHE A 92 4.67 -27.79 13.85
C PHE A 92 3.66 -26.62 13.86
N GLY A 93 4.13 -25.37 13.88
CA GLY A 93 3.29 -24.17 13.79
C GLY A 93 2.45 -24.09 12.51
N ARG A 94 2.97 -24.59 11.38
CA ARG A 94 2.19 -24.69 10.12
C ARG A 94 1.07 -25.72 10.22
N THR A 95 1.38 -26.92 10.73
CA THR A 95 0.37 -27.97 10.96
C THR A 95 -0.69 -27.49 11.94
N GLN A 96 -0.28 -26.90 13.07
CA GLN A 96 -1.19 -26.34 14.06
C GLN A 96 -2.14 -25.28 13.46
N ALA A 97 -1.63 -24.39 12.60
CA ALA A 97 -2.47 -23.40 11.95
C ALA A 97 -3.47 -24.02 10.96
N LYS A 98 -3.07 -25.05 10.21
CA LYS A 98 -3.95 -25.78 9.30
C LYS A 98 -5.08 -26.49 10.05
N GLU A 99 -4.73 -27.17 11.15
CA GLU A 99 -5.69 -27.85 12.03
C GLU A 99 -6.65 -26.86 12.71
N PHE A 100 -6.12 -25.75 13.23
CA PHE A 100 -6.92 -24.68 13.81
C PHE A 100 -7.91 -24.09 12.79
N LYS A 101 -7.41 -23.76 11.59
CA LYS A 101 -8.23 -23.22 10.50
C LYS A 101 -9.33 -24.19 10.11
N ARG A 102 -9.03 -25.50 10.02
CA ARG A 102 -10.00 -26.55 9.70
C ARG A 102 -11.08 -26.71 10.78
N ALA A 103 -10.70 -26.60 12.05
CA ALA A 103 -11.60 -26.89 13.17
C ALA A 103 -12.48 -25.69 13.56
N PHE A 104 -11.95 -24.47 13.50
CA PHE A 104 -12.59 -23.30 14.14
C PHE A 104 -12.93 -22.16 13.18
N SER A 105 -12.42 -22.18 11.95
CA SER A 105 -12.46 -21.02 11.08
C SER A 105 -13.07 -21.33 9.72
N THR A 106 -13.57 -20.29 9.06
CA THR A 106 -13.94 -20.34 7.64
C THR A 106 -12.80 -19.78 6.79
N THR A 107 -12.60 -20.36 5.61
CA THR A 107 -11.64 -19.80 4.63
C THR A 107 -12.26 -18.59 3.97
N VAL A 108 -11.54 -17.48 3.96
CA VAL A 108 -11.94 -16.24 3.29
C VAL A 108 -10.83 -15.80 2.34
N ASP A 109 -11.23 -15.26 1.20
CA ASP A 109 -10.33 -14.69 0.21
C ASP A 109 -10.38 -13.16 0.29
N ILE A 110 -9.28 -12.52 -0.07
CA ILE A 110 -9.16 -11.06 -0.09
C ILE A 110 -9.32 -10.60 -1.53
N GLU A 111 -10.34 -9.79 -1.77
CA GLU A 111 -10.63 -9.25 -3.10
C GLU A 111 -9.55 -8.25 -3.52
N PHE A 112 -9.20 -7.32 -2.64
CA PHE A 112 -8.25 -6.25 -2.95
C PHE A 112 -7.41 -5.87 -1.72
N LEU A 113 -6.09 -5.84 -1.89
CA LEU A 113 -5.15 -5.29 -0.90
C LEU A 113 -4.39 -4.12 -1.51
N GLY A 114 -4.79 -2.90 -1.15
CA GLY A 114 -4.19 -1.65 -1.63
C GLY A 114 -3.32 -1.00 -0.56
N VAL A 115 -2.02 -0.85 -0.83
CA VAL A 115 -1.08 -0.28 0.13
C VAL A 115 -0.24 0.87 -0.43
N TRP A 116 0.08 1.82 0.43
CA TRP A 116 0.97 2.95 0.13
C TRP A 116 2.19 2.93 1.04
N ASP A 117 3.37 2.93 0.40
CA ASP A 117 4.70 3.03 0.96
C ASP A 117 4.90 2.22 2.24
N THR A 118 4.75 0.90 2.13
CA THR A 118 4.90 -0.02 3.27
C THR A 118 6.30 0.11 3.86
N VAL A 119 6.36 0.40 5.16
CA VAL A 119 7.61 0.44 5.95
C VAL A 119 7.59 -0.69 6.99
N GLY A 120 8.76 -1.15 7.41
CA GLY A 120 8.87 -2.21 8.44
C GLY A 120 8.24 -1.81 9.78
N SER A 121 7.71 -2.78 10.52
CA SER A 121 7.20 -2.55 11.88
C SER A 121 8.33 -2.24 12.87
N VAL A 122 7.97 -1.46 13.89
CA VAL A 122 8.87 -0.79 14.84
C VAL A 122 9.84 -1.77 15.53
N GLY A 123 11.15 -1.50 15.46
CA GLY A 123 12.18 -2.22 16.22
C GLY A 123 13.58 -2.08 15.61
N PHE A 124 14.62 -2.55 16.33
CA PHE A 124 15.99 -2.70 15.81
C PHE A 124 16.14 -3.96 14.92
N ARG A 125 15.05 -4.50 14.37
CA ARG A 125 15.07 -5.56 13.35
C ARG A 125 13.93 -5.29 12.37
N PRO A 126 14.20 -5.14 11.08
CA PRO A 126 13.14 -5.14 10.08
C PRO A 126 12.55 -6.55 10.02
N GLU A 127 11.48 -6.79 10.78
CA GLU A 127 10.70 -8.02 10.65
C GLU A 127 9.93 -7.95 9.33
N LYS A 128 10.06 -8.99 8.51
CA LYS A 128 9.22 -9.14 7.32
C LYS A 128 7.81 -9.48 7.81
N PRO A 129 6.75 -8.89 7.24
CA PRO A 129 5.41 -9.35 7.53
C PRO A 129 5.34 -10.85 7.22
N PRO A 130 4.80 -11.69 8.11
CA PRO A 130 4.53 -13.07 7.77
C PRO A 130 3.63 -13.10 6.52
N PHE A 131 3.90 -14.04 5.60
CA PHE A 131 3.21 -14.19 4.31
C PHE A 131 3.43 -13.06 3.28
N SER A 132 4.53 -12.30 3.39
CA SER A 132 4.97 -11.29 2.40
C SER A 132 5.26 -11.82 0.97
N ALA A 133 4.92 -13.08 0.69
CA ALA A 133 5.20 -13.76 -0.56
C ALA A 133 4.10 -14.76 -0.98
N SER A 134 3.00 -14.92 -0.23
CA SER A 134 1.97 -15.89 -0.63
C SER A 134 1.13 -15.35 -1.80
N THR A 135 1.00 -16.14 -2.86
CA THR A 135 0.49 -15.71 -4.19
C THR A 135 -0.92 -16.21 -4.49
N THR A 136 -1.69 -16.65 -3.49
CA THR A 136 -2.91 -17.44 -3.77
C THR A 136 -4.17 -16.98 -3.05
N PHE A 137 -4.08 -16.15 -2.00
CA PHE A 137 -5.24 -15.77 -1.16
C PHE A 137 -5.69 -14.31 -1.34
N ILE A 138 -4.90 -13.52 -2.06
CA ILE A 138 -5.23 -12.16 -2.46
C ILE A 138 -5.52 -12.23 -3.95
N LYS A 139 -6.68 -11.75 -4.41
CA LYS A 139 -6.97 -11.68 -5.84
C LYS A 139 -6.16 -10.57 -6.49
N THR A 140 -6.24 -9.35 -5.95
CA THR A 140 -5.52 -8.19 -6.46
C THR A 140 -4.71 -7.50 -5.37
N TYR A 141 -3.41 -7.34 -5.59
CA TYR A 141 -2.49 -6.59 -4.74
C TYR A 141 -1.92 -5.39 -5.48
N ARG A 142 -1.99 -4.22 -4.85
CA ARG A 142 -1.46 -2.96 -5.39
C ARG A 142 -0.62 -2.23 -4.35
N HIS A 143 0.59 -1.85 -4.73
CA HIS A 143 1.50 -1.14 -3.86
C HIS A 143 2.08 0.10 -4.55
N ALA A 144 1.73 1.28 -4.04
CA ALA A 144 2.34 2.53 -4.45
C ALA A 144 3.54 2.85 -3.56
N ILE A 145 4.73 3.03 -4.14
CA ILE A 145 6.00 3.17 -3.40
C ILE A 145 6.66 4.51 -3.72
N SER A 146 7.22 5.19 -2.72
CA SER A 146 7.93 6.46 -2.88
C SER A 146 9.38 6.28 -3.36
N LEU A 147 9.80 7.07 -4.36
CA LEU A 147 11.17 7.09 -4.87
C LEU A 147 12.10 7.97 -4.05
N ASP A 148 11.61 9.08 -3.49
CA ASP A 148 12.45 10.12 -2.92
C ASP A 148 12.61 10.05 -1.39
N GLU A 149 12.05 9.02 -0.75
CA GLU A 149 12.21 8.79 0.68
C GLU A 149 13.56 8.16 1.03
N ARG A 150 14.28 8.76 1.99
CA ARG A 150 15.65 8.37 2.38
C ARG A 150 15.83 8.14 3.88
N ARG A 151 14.84 8.43 4.71
CA ARG A 151 14.97 8.35 6.17
C ARG A 151 15.16 6.90 6.59
N ALA A 152 16.10 6.68 7.51
CA ALA A 152 16.55 5.35 7.90
C ALA A 152 15.44 4.40 8.37
N LYS A 153 14.41 4.94 9.03
CA LYS A 153 13.24 4.17 9.54
C LYS A 153 12.15 3.92 8.48
N PHE A 154 12.31 4.43 7.27
CA PHE A 154 11.33 4.38 6.18
C PHE A 154 11.87 3.59 4.98
N GLN A 155 12.59 2.50 5.25
CA GLN A 155 13.01 1.58 4.20
C GLN A 155 11.77 0.94 3.56
N ALA A 156 11.75 0.93 2.22
CA ALA A 156 10.69 0.29 1.46
C ALA A 156 10.63 -1.21 1.77
N ASN A 157 9.42 -1.73 1.91
CA ASN A 157 9.16 -3.16 2.03
C ASN A 157 8.39 -3.64 0.79
N PRO A 158 9.04 -3.81 -0.37
CA PRO A 158 8.38 -4.34 -1.56
C PRO A 158 7.92 -5.77 -1.32
N TRP A 159 6.97 -6.23 -2.13
CA TRP A 159 6.53 -7.60 -2.16
C TRP A 159 7.69 -8.49 -2.63
N ASN A 160 8.11 -9.45 -1.80
CA ASN A 160 9.37 -10.16 -2.07
C ASN A 160 9.21 -11.13 -3.25
N LYS A 161 10.03 -10.96 -4.29
CA LYS A 161 10.25 -11.92 -5.39
C LYS A 161 11.11 -13.14 -5.00
N HIS A 162 11.72 -13.14 -3.81
CA HIS A 162 12.54 -14.26 -3.34
C HIS A 162 11.78 -15.12 -2.33
N LEU A 163 10.85 -15.92 -2.86
CA LEU A 163 10.36 -17.12 -2.18
C LEU A 163 11.56 -18.01 -1.87
N SER A 164 11.64 -18.55 -0.65
CA SER A 164 12.51 -19.70 -0.38
C SER A 164 12.11 -20.88 -1.28
N ARG A 165 13.04 -21.80 -1.54
CA ARG A 165 12.79 -22.97 -2.41
C ARG A 165 11.54 -23.76 -1.98
N GLU A 166 11.28 -23.80 -0.67
CA GLU A 166 10.12 -24.45 -0.07
C GLU A 166 8.81 -23.69 -0.35
N GLU A 167 8.80 -22.37 -0.18
CA GLU A 167 7.62 -21.53 -0.51
C GLU A 167 7.32 -21.53 -2.02
N GLN A 168 8.35 -21.67 -2.88
CA GLN A 168 8.15 -21.87 -4.33
C GLN A 168 7.48 -23.20 -4.64
N LEU A 169 7.78 -24.26 -3.89
CA LEU A 169 7.17 -25.57 -4.06
C LEU A 169 5.72 -25.56 -3.60
N GLU A 170 5.39 -24.87 -2.50
CA GLU A 170 4.01 -24.68 -2.04
C GLU A 170 3.19 -23.81 -3.02
N ALA A 171 3.77 -22.74 -3.56
CA ALA A 171 3.16 -21.90 -4.59
C ALA A 171 2.92 -22.67 -5.92
N ARG A 172 3.80 -23.62 -6.27
CA ARG A 172 3.62 -24.50 -7.44
C ARG A 172 2.61 -25.63 -7.20
N SER A 173 2.39 -26.01 -5.95
CA SER A 173 1.46 -27.09 -5.56
C SER A 173 0.02 -26.59 -5.36
N SER A 174 -0.19 -25.27 -5.36
CA SER A 174 -1.52 -24.67 -5.22
C SER A 174 -2.17 -24.50 -6.59
N SER A 175 -3.28 -25.22 -6.81
CA SER A 175 -4.04 -25.23 -8.06
C SER A 175 -4.98 -24.02 -8.26
N GLY A 176 -4.72 -22.91 -7.56
CA GLY A 176 -5.56 -21.71 -7.57
C GLY A 176 -5.05 -20.62 -8.52
N PRO A 177 -5.89 -19.62 -8.86
CA PRO A 177 -5.46 -18.45 -9.62
C PRO A 177 -4.39 -17.68 -8.85
N SER A 178 -3.33 -17.26 -9.55
CA SER A 178 -2.27 -16.45 -8.96
C SER A 178 -2.75 -15.04 -8.65
N THR A 179 -2.30 -14.45 -7.55
CA THR A 179 -2.51 -13.04 -7.21
C THR A 179 -2.01 -12.14 -8.33
N ASP A 180 -2.85 -11.20 -8.76
CA ASP A 180 -2.46 -10.09 -9.64
C ASP A 180 -1.74 -9.02 -8.79
N ILE A 181 -0.41 -8.92 -8.94
CA ILE A 181 0.47 -8.07 -8.14
C ILE A 181 1.02 -6.95 -9.00
N GLN A 182 0.85 -5.70 -8.57
CA GLN A 182 1.56 -4.55 -9.15
C GLN A 182 2.18 -3.66 -8.07
N GLU A 183 3.47 -3.37 -8.23
CA GLU A 183 4.21 -2.44 -7.39
C GLU A 183 4.73 -1.28 -8.23
N VAL A 184 4.11 -0.12 -8.06
CA VAL A 184 4.37 1.07 -8.88
C VAL A 184 5.06 2.13 -8.04
N TRP A 185 6.14 2.69 -8.60
CA TRP A 185 6.96 3.70 -7.96
C TRP A 185 6.58 5.09 -8.43
N PHE A 186 6.42 6.00 -7.47
CA PHE A 186 5.99 7.37 -7.65
C PHE A 186 7.04 8.35 -7.14
N ALA A 187 7.11 9.52 -7.76
CA ALA A 187 7.92 10.62 -7.27
C ALA A 187 7.37 11.17 -5.95
N GLY A 188 8.25 11.72 -5.12
CA GLY A 188 7.93 12.23 -3.80
C GLY A 188 8.44 11.32 -2.67
N CYS A 189 8.32 11.84 -1.45
CA CYS A 189 8.71 11.14 -0.23
C CYS A 189 7.52 10.38 0.39
N HIS A 190 7.71 9.76 1.55
CA HIS A 190 6.71 8.95 2.24
C HIS A 190 5.35 9.64 2.48
N SER A 191 5.36 10.96 2.61
CA SER A 191 4.16 11.78 2.80
C SER A 191 4.35 13.12 2.10
N GLY A 192 3.27 13.72 1.62
CA GLY A 192 3.31 15.02 0.95
C GLY A 192 1.91 15.60 0.76
N THR A 193 1.83 16.72 0.06
CA THR A 193 0.58 17.42 -0.24
C THR A 193 0.06 17.01 -1.61
N PHE A 194 0.44 17.70 -2.69
CA PHE A 194 -0.15 17.53 -4.01
C PHE A 194 0.35 16.26 -4.74
N LEU A 195 1.64 15.91 -4.59
CA LEU A 195 2.20 14.70 -5.24
C LEU A 195 1.51 13.40 -4.81
N THR A 196 0.89 13.36 -3.63
CA THR A 196 0.20 12.16 -3.12
C THR A 196 -1.15 11.91 -3.79
N ARG A 197 -1.69 12.90 -4.53
CA ARG A 197 -2.93 12.76 -5.31
C ARG A 197 -2.74 11.80 -6.49
N ILE A 198 -1.54 11.75 -7.08
CA ILE A 198 -1.24 10.84 -8.21
C ILE A 198 -1.35 9.35 -7.79
N PRO A 199 -0.62 8.84 -6.78
CA PRO A 199 -0.77 7.45 -6.35
C PRO A 199 -2.15 7.14 -5.77
N LEU A 200 -2.90 8.15 -5.30
CA LEU A 200 -4.29 7.98 -4.89
C LEU A 200 -5.20 7.73 -6.12
N ARG A 201 -5.11 8.57 -7.16
CA ARG A 201 -5.84 8.40 -8.42
C ARG A 201 -5.54 7.06 -9.07
N TRP A 202 -4.26 6.68 -9.13
CA TRP A 202 -3.83 5.37 -9.61
C TRP A 202 -4.50 4.23 -8.84
N MET A 203 -4.47 4.24 -7.50
CA MET A 203 -5.10 3.19 -6.70
C MET A 203 -6.60 3.10 -6.94
N VAL A 204 -7.30 4.23 -7.05
CA VAL A 204 -8.74 4.24 -7.35
C VAL A 204 -9.02 3.59 -8.70
N ARG A 205 -8.24 3.92 -9.74
CA ARG A 205 -8.34 3.26 -11.05
C ARG A 205 -8.11 1.75 -10.95
N GLU A 206 -7.12 1.31 -10.19
CA GLU A 206 -6.85 -0.11 -9.97
C GLU A 206 -8.00 -0.84 -9.26
N ILE A 207 -8.67 -0.19 -8.31
CA ILE A 207 -9.86 -0.74 -7.64
C ILE A 207 -11.00 -0.99 -8.65
N PHE A 208 -11.23 -0.05 -9.57
CA PHE A 208 -12.21 -0.22 -10.64
C PHE A 208 -11.77 -1.27 -11.68
N ARG A 209 -10.49 -1.30 -12.08
CA ARG A 209 -9.93 -2.31 -13.00
C ARG A 209 -10.09 -3.74 -12.44
N ALA A 210 -9.89 -3.89 -11.14
CA ALA A 210 -10.05 -5.16 -10.44
C ALA A 210 -11.51 -5.54 -10.15
N ASN A 211 -12.48 -4.66 -10.43
CA ASN A 211 -13.88 -4.85 -10.05
C ASN A 211 -14.06 -5.22 -8.56
N ALA A 212 -13.30 -4.56 -7.67
CA ALA A 212 -13.26 -4.96 -6.26
C ALA A 212 -14.58 -4.69 -5.51
N GLY A 213 -15.49 -3.90 -6.09
CA GLY A 213 -16.81 -3.60 -5.52
C GLY A 213 -16.81 -2.50 -4.46
N VAL A 214 -15.74 -1.72 -4.35
CA VAL A 214 -15.68 -0.54 -3.46
C VAL A 214 -16.50 0.60 -4.05
N LEU A 215 -17.39 1.17 -3.24
CA LEU A 215 -18.20 2.31 -3.63
C LEU A 215 -17.49 3.63 -3.27
N PHE A 216 -17.57 4.59 -4.18
CA PHE A 216 -16.99 5.93 -4.01
C PHE A 216 -18.07 6.99 -4.11
N LEU A 217 -17.94 8.02 -3.28
CA LEU A 217 -18.73 9.23 -3.42
C LEU A 217 -18.23 10.01 -4.65
N THR A 218 -19.13 10.26 -5.60
CA THR A 218 -18.78 10.84 -6.92
C THR A 218 -18.18 12.24 -6.80
N ASP A 219 -18.72 13.07 -5.89
CA ASP A 219 -18.19 14.40 -5.58
C ASP A 219 -16.72 14.35 -5.14
N ARG A 220 -16.36 13.35 -4.33
CA ARG A 220 -14.98 13.18 -3.83
C ARG A 220 -14.01 12.76 -4.92
N LEU A 221 -14.45 12.07 -5.97
CA LEU A 221 -13.60 11.74 -7.12
C LEU A 221 -13.16 12.99 -7.87
N TYR A 222 -14.06 13.97 -8.07
CA TYR A 222 -13.68 15.24 -8.67
C TYR A 222 -12.66 16.01 -7.81
N THR A 223 -12.79 15.97 -6.47
CA THR A 223 -11.84 16.69 -5.58
C THR A 223 -10.40 16.19 -5.69
N ILE A 224 -10.20 14.94 -6.10
CA ILE A 224 -8.87 14.35 -6.31
C ILE A 224 -8.40 14.44 -7.78
N GLY A 225 -9.18 15.11 -8.64
CA GLY A 225 -8.86 15.28 -10.05
C GLY A 225 -9.14 14.05 -10.91
N LEU A 226 -10.11 13.21 -10.52
CA LEU A 226 -10.52 12.00 -11.25
C LEU A 226 -11.94 12.17 -11.80
N ASP A 227 -12.11 12.00 -13.11
CA ASP A 227 -13.44 12.02 -13.74
C ASP A 227 -14.07 10.61 -13.66
N PRO A 228 -15.22 10.45 -12.96
CA PRO A 228 -15.96 9.19 -12.87
C PRO A 228 -16.28 8.55 -14.23
N SER A 229 -16.48 9.35 -15.29
CA SER A 229 -16.81 8.87 -16.64
C SER A 229 -15.68 8.05 -17.29
N THR A 230 -14.47 8.16 -16.75
CA THR A 230 -13.27 7.48 -17.25
C THR A 230 -12.99 6.16 -16.55
N ILE A 231 -13.63 5.90 -15.42
CA ILE A 231 -13.39 4.72 -14.57
C ILE A 231 -14.63 3.81 -14.42
N TYR A 232 -15.83 4.34 -14.69
CA TYR A 232 -17.09 3.60 -14.58
C TYR A 232 -17.96 3.83 -15.84
N PRO A 233 -18.65 2.81 -16.39
CA PRO A 233 -18.77 1.43 -15.90
C PRO A 233 -17.55 0.54 -16.19
N LEU A 234 -16.71 0.93 -17.14
CA LEU A 234 -15.45 0.26 -17.48
C LEU A 234 -14.32 1.28 -17.46
N VAL A 235 -13.16 0.86 -16.94
CA VAL A 235 -11.98 1.72 -16.89
C VAL A 235 -11.43 1.92 -18.30
N ARG A 236 -11.43 3.17 -18.75
CA ARG A 236 -10.87 3.57 -20.04
C ARG A 236 -9.35 3.66 -19.96
N ASN A 237 -8.69 3.36 -21.07
CA ASN A 237 -7.27 3.67 -21.25
C ASN A 237 -7.09 5.19 -21.21
N ARG A 238 -6.12 5.67 -20.45
CA ARG A 238 -5.84 7.11 -20.42
C ARG A 238 -5.10 7.51 -21.70
N PRO A 239 -5.30 8.74 -22.18
CA PRO A 239 -4.55 9.28 -23.30
C PRO A 239 -3.07 9.45 -22.93
N ALA A 240 -2.25 9.72 -23.95
CA ALA A 240 -0.84 10.02 -23.75
C ALA A 240 -0.63 11.18 -22.76
N PRO A 241 0.45 11.15 -21.96
CA PRO A 241 0.76 12.23 -21.03
C PRO A 241 0.92 13.57 -21.77
N LEU A 242 0.43 14.65 -21.17
CA LEU A 242 0.61 15.99 -21.74
C LEU A 242 2.10 16.36 -21.82
N PRO A 243 2.52 17.06 -22.88
CA PRO A 243 3.91 17.49 -23.00
C PRO A 243 4.24 18.50 -21.91
N VAL A 244 5.37 18.27 -21.22
CA VAL A 244 5.82 19.16 -20.15
C VAL A 244 6.28 20.52 -20.70
N GLY A 245 6.73 20.58 -21.95
CA GLY A 245 7.08 21.84 -22.63
C GLY A 245 8.11 22.66 -21.84
N GLU A 246 7.77 23.92 -21.56
CA GLU A 246 8.65 24.83 -20.82
C GLU A 246 8.41 24.87 -19.31
N HIS A 247 7.50 24.04 -18.79
CA HIS A 247 7.13 24.08 -17.39
C HIS A 247 8.28 23.67 -16.48
N GLN A 248 8.33 24.31 -15.31
CA GLN A 248 9.30 24.05 -14.25
C GLN A 248 8.57 23.51 -13.01
N ILE A 249 9.29 22.75 -12.19
CA ILE A 249 8.74 22.29 -10.90
C ILE A 249 8.61 23.51 -9.99
N LEU A 250 7.41 23.67 -9.41
CA LEU A 250 7.07 24.77 -8.54
C LEU A 250 7.95 24.77 -7.28
N GLU A 251 8.27 25.97 -6.78
CA GLU A 251 9.05 26.12 -5.56
C GLU A 251 8.24 25.67 -4.32
N PRO A 252 8.88 25.00 -3.34
CA PRO A 252 8.22 24.68 -2.08
C PRO A 252 7.82 25.95 -1.34
N CYS A 253 6.52 26.16 -1.13
CA CYS A 253 6.04 27.24 -0.27
C CYS A 253 6.52 27.00 1.17
N ARG A 254 7.48 27.81 1.63
CA ARG A 254 8.08 27.70 2.97
C ARG A 254 7.08 27.94 4.12
N LYS A 255 5.91 28.53 3.83
CA LYS A 255 4.90 28.95 4.81
C LYS A 255 3.89 27.88 5.17
N GLU A 256 3.76 26.81 4.38
CA GLU A 256 2.77 25.75 4.63
C GLU A 256 3.47 24.45 5.04
N LEU A 257 4.07 24.46 6.23
CA LEU A 257 4.36 23.19 6.88
C LEU A 257 3.00 22.55 7.23
N PRO A 258 2.69 21.31 6.79
CA PRO A 258 1.48 20.65 7.23
C PRO A 258 1.55 20.55 8.76
N PHE A 259 0.60 21.22 9.41
CA PHE A 259 0.51 21.27 10.85
C PHE A 259 0.31 19.84 11.37
N ARG A 260 1.22 19.39 12.24
CA ARG A 260 1.12 18.07 12.86
C ARG A 260 0.11 18.19 14.00
N PRO A 261 -1.03 17.49 13.98
CA PRO A 261 -1.93 17.51 15.13
C PRO A 261 -1.16 16.99 16.35
N SER A 262 -0.97 17.86 17.33
CA SER A 262 -0.50 17.47 18.65
C SER A 262 -1.61 16.68 19.34
N ILE A 263 -1.25 15.64 20.09
CA ILE A 263 -2.18 14.88 20.96
C ILE A 263 -2.77 15.79 22.05
N PHE A 264 -2.09 16.90 22.35
CA PHE A 264 -2.47 17.95 23.30
C PHE A 264 -2.85 19.26 22.59
N GLY A 265 -2.93 19.26 21.25
CA GLY A 265 -3.37 20.42 20.47
C GLY A 265 -4.89 20.47 20.40
N PRO A 266 -5.49 21.64 20.07
CA PRO A 266 -6.92 21.72 19.86
C PRO A 266 -7.32 20.68 18.81
N LYS A 267 -8.32 19.86 19.14
CA LYS A 267 -9.00 19.01 18.17
C LYS A 267 -9.51 19.95 17.08
N TYR A 268 -9.24 19.63 15.81
CA TYR A 268 -9.78 20.38 14.69
C TYR A 268 -11.28 20.59 14.89
N PRO A 269 -11.84 21.76 14.55
CA PRO A 269 -13.24 21.79 14.19
C PRO A 269 -13.40 20.86 12.98
N THR A 270 -14.28 19.87 13.08
CA THR A 270 -14.65 18.92 12.01
C THR A 270 -15.38 19.58 10.85
N THR A 271 -15.31 20.90 10.73
CA THR A 271 -15.84 21.69 9.64
C THR A 271 -14.80 21.74 8.54
N TRP A 272 -14.86 20.81 7.60
CA TRP A 272 -14.35 21.02 6.25
C TRP A 272 -15.24 22.06 5.52
N ASP A 273 -15.58 23.16 6.18
CA ASP A 273 -16.43 24.24 5.68
C ASP A 273 -15.57 25.27 4.94
N SER A 274 -14.72 24.78 4.06
CA SER A 274 -14.55 25.50 2.80
C SER A 274 -15.83 25.22 2.02
N GLU A 275 -16.60 26.25 1.67
CA GLU A 275 -17.74 26.10 0.76
C GLU A 275 -17.41 25.08 -0.34
N PRO A 276 -18.32 24.13 -0.64
CA PRO A 276 -18.08 23.17 -1.71
C PRO A 276 -17.66 23.96 -2.96
N PRO A 277 -16.54 23.60 -3.62
CA PRO A 277 -16.12 24.29 -4.83
C PRO A 277 -17.31 24.35 -5.77
N LYS A 278 -17.61 25.57 -6.26
CA LYS A 278 -18.80 25.92 -7.06
C LYS A 278 -19.35 24.71 -7.81
N THR A 279 -20.42 24.15 -7.28
CA THR A 279 -20.91 22.82 -7.62
C THR A 279 -21.50 22.79 -9.02
N GLY A 280 -20.81 22.11 -9.92
CA GLY A 280 -21.30 21.68 -11.22
C GLY A 280 -20.32 20.67 -11.84
N PRO A 281 -20.80 19.60 -12.52
CA PRO A 281 -19.94 18.62 -13.19
C PRO A 281 -18.98 19.22 -14.24
N ALA A 282 -19.29 20.44 -14.71
CA ALA A 282 -18.58 21.13 -15.78
C ALA A 282 -17.61 22.24 -15.31
N ALA A 283 -17.51 22.52 -14.00
CA ALA A 283 -16.86 23.77 -13.57
C ALA A 283 -15.34 23.70 -13.37
N MET A 284 -14.70 22.56 -13.05
CA MET A 284 -13.30 22.56 -12.58
C MET A 284 -12.48 21.28 -12.82
N LEU A 285 -12.57 20.67 -14.00
CA LEU A 285 -11.56 19.69 -14.43
C LEU A 285 -11.24 19.93 -15.91
N GLU A 286 -10.12 20.62 -16.18
CA GLU A 286 -9.64 20.80 -17.55
C GLU A 286 -9.43 19.44 -18.23
N SER A 287 -8.73 18.54 -17.55
CA SER A 287 -8.79 17.08 -17.71
C SER A 287 -8.00 16.42 -16.58
N GLU A 288 -8.15 15.10 -16.41
CA GLU A 288 -7.32 14.33 -15.47
C GLU A 288 -5.82 14.49 -15.76
N GLU A 289 -5.47 14.71 -17.03
CA GLU A 289 -4.08 14.84 -17.50
C GLU A 289 -3.49 16.20 -17.14
N HIS A 290 -4.30 17.27 -17.16
CA HIS A 290 -3.89 18.59 -16.68
C HIS A 290 -3.66 18.55 -15.17
N GLU A 291 -4.55 17.91 -14.41
CA GLU A 291 -4.39 17.70 -12.97
C GLU A 291 -3.17 16.83 -12.64
N GLU A 292 -2.88 15.80 -13.46
CA GLU A 292 -1.66 15.01 -13.33
C GLU A 292 -0.40 15.83 -13.61
N LEU A 293 -0.38 16.64 -14.66
CA LEU A 293 0.76 17.51 -14.96
C LEU A 293 0.98 18.51 -13.82
N LYS A 294 -0.08 19.12 -13.29
CA LYS A 294 -0.02 20.05 -12.16
C LYS A 294 0.50 19.41 -10.88
N ASP A 295 -0.02 18.24 -10.52
CA ASP A 295 0.46 17.48 -9.36
C ASP A 295 1.90 16.99 -9.59
N ALA A 296 2.25 16.59 -10.82
CA ALA A 296 3.59 16.17 -11.18
C ALA A 296 4.58 17.34 -11.08
N LEU A 297 4.19 18.58 -11.37
CA LEU A 297 5.06 19.76 -11.25
C LEU A 297 5.10 20.37 -9.85
N SER A 298 4.34 19.83 -8.89
CA SER A 298 4.35 20.34 -7.51
C SER A 298 5.67 20.05 -6.77
N PRO A 299 6.04 20.81 -5.72
CA PRO A 299 7.30 20.61 -5.00
C PRO A 299 7.34 19.29 -4.23
N ILE A 300 8.53 18.68 -4.13
CA ILE A 300 8.73 17.51 -3.25
C ILE A 300 8.88 17.97 -1.81
N TYR A 301 8.05 17.36 -0.95
CA TYR A 301 8.07 17.62 0.48
C TYR A 301 9.08 16.73 1.22
N ASP A 302 10.38 16.99 1.07
CA ASP A 302 11.45 16.21 1.71
C ASP A 302 11.68 16.65 3.17
N HIS A 303 11.12 15.88 4.11
CA HIS A 303 11.31 16.10 5.54
C HIS A 303 12.78 16.07 5.99
N MET A 304 13.66 15.32 5.32
CA MET A 304 15.08 15.26 5.66
C MET A 304 15.77 16.60 5.35
N SER A 305 15.39 17.25 4.26
CA SER A 305 15.88 18.58 3.88
C SER A 305 15.24 19.69 4.73
N ILE A 306 13.94 19.57 5.03
CA ILE A 306 13.18 20.59 5.78
C ILE A 306 13.56 20.59 7.27
N LYS A 307 13.69 19.41 7.89
CA LYS A 307 13.92 19.26 9.33
C LYS A 307 15.29 18.64 9.60
N LYS A 308 16.31 19.49 9.77
CA LYS A 308 17.72 19.09 9.97
C LYS A 308 17.95 18.09 11.10
N TRP A 309 17.10 18.07 12.14
CA TRP A 309 17.24 17.13 13.26
C TRP A 309 17.07 15.65 12.85
N TRP A 310 16.44 15.35 11.70
CA TRP A 310 16.39 13.97 11.18
C TRP A 310 17.77 13.38 10.95
N TRP A 311 18.79 14.21 10.66
CA TRP A 311 20.17 13.75 10.52
C TRP A 311 20.71 13.11 11.80
N LEU A 312 20.25 13.51 12.99
CA LEU A 312 20.65 12.85 14.24
C LEU A 312 20.23 11.37 14.25
N LEU A 313 19.08 11.04 13.65
CA LEU A 313 18.61 9.66 13.55
C LEU A 313 19.35 8.84 12.48
N GLU A 314 20.01 9.49 11.54
CA GLU A 314 20.81 8.84 10.49
C GLU A 314 22.15 8.31 11.04
N TYR A 315 22.61 8.85 12.17
CA TYR A 315 23.76 8.37 12.95
C TYR A 315 23.41 7.34 14.01
N ILE A 316 22.17 6.83 14.04
CA ILE A 316 21.82 5.68 14.88
C ILE A 316 22.16 4.40 14.09
N PRO A 317 22.93 3.46 14.67
CA PRO A 317 23.21 2.20 14.00
C PRO A 317 21.91 1.39 13.90
N LEU A 318 21.49 1.12 12.67
CA LEU A 318 20.28 0.38 12.35
C LEU A 318 20.62 -0.86 11.52
N PRO A 319 19.82 -1.93 11.57
CA PRO A 319 19.98 -3.05 10.66
C PRO A 319 19.55 -2.60 9.28
N LEU A 320 20.52 -2.37 8.41
CA LEU A 320 20.29 -1.97 7.02
C LEU A 320 20.28 -3.21 6.15
N ARG A 321 19.26 -3.31 5.29
CA ARG A 321 19.19 -4.34 4.25
C ARG A 321 20.14 -3.94 3.11
N CYS A 322 21.17 -4.73 2.90
CA CYS A 322 22.09 -4.60 1.79
C CYS A 322 21.81 -5.71 0.78
N LEU A 323 21.36 -5.33 -0.41
CA LEU A 323 21.29 -6.21 -1.57
C LEU A 323 22.67 -6.25 -2.23
N ARG A 324 23.30 -7.42 -2.24
CA ARG A 324 24.57 -7.65 -2.95
C ARG A 324 24.44 -8.95 -3.74
N ASN A 325 24.65 -8.89 -5.06
CA ASN A 325 24.60 -10.04 -5.97
C ASN A 325 23.29 -10.86 -5.84
N GLY A 326 22.14 -10.18 -5.77
CA GLY A 326 20.82 -10.82 -5.60
C GLY A 326 20.57 -11.47 -4.23
N LYS A 327 21.53 -11.38 -3.29
CA LYS A 327 21.34 -11.84 -1.90
C LYS A 327 21.13 -10.65 -0.98
N SER A 328 19.99 -10.65 -0.31
CA SER A 328 19.65 -9.69 0.73
C SER A 328 20.33 -10.08 2.06
N THR A 329 21.29 -9.28 2.52
CA THR A 329 21.92 -9.43 3.84
C THR A 329 21.55 -8.26 4.74
N THR A 330 21.36 -8.49 6.04
CA THR A 330 21.13 -7.42 7.02
C THR A 330 22.44 -7.14 7.76
N ARG A 331 22.91 -5.89 7.74
CA ARG A 331 24.11 -5.47 8.47
C ARG A 331 23.80 -4.27 9.35
N LEU A 332 24.35 -4.23 10.55
CA LEU A 332 24.25 -3.06 11.42
C LEU A 332 25.12 -1.93 10.85
N GLY A 333 24.55 -0.74 10.68
CA GLY A 333 25.28 0.42 10.18
C GLY A 333 24.46 1.71 10.19
N PHE A 334 25.12 2.82 9.87
CA PHE A 334 24.48 4.14 9.76
C PHE A 334 23.86 4.31 8.37
N ASN A 335 22.64 4.85 8.32
CA ASN A 335 21.93 5.01 7.06
C ASN A 335 22.44 6.21 6.26
N LEU A 336 22.83 7.31 6.93
CA LEU A 336 23.46 8.49 6.30
C LEU A 336 22.68 9.04 5.08
N GLY A 337 21.35 8.98 5.12
CA GLY A 337 20.49 9.42 4.01
C GLY A 337 20.63 8.58 2.73
N ARG A 338 21.03 7.31 2.86
CA ARG A 338 21.17 6.40 1.72
C ARG A 338 19.87 6.30 0.91
N PRO A 339 19.99 6.26 -0.43
CA PRO A 339 18.83 6.11 -1.30
C PRO A 339 18.25 4.70 -1.21
N ARG A 340 16.98 4.57 -1.59
CA ARG A 340 16.36 3.26 -1.86
C ARG A 340 17.03 2.63 -3.07
N VAL A 341 17.19 1.31 -3.08
CA VAL A 341 17.73 0.56 -4.22
C VAL A 341 16.57 -0.20 -4.85
N VAL A 342 16.41 -0.05 -6.17
CA VAL A 342 15.34 -0.73 -6.93
C VAL A 342 15.97 -1.57 -8.03
N GLU A 343 15.59 -2.84 -8.13
CA GLU A 343 16.18 -3.78 -9.08
C GLU A 343 15.46 -3.79 -10.43
N SER A 344 14.12 -3.80 -10.45
CA SER A 344 13.30 -3.72 -11.68
C SER A 344 12.04 -2.88 -11.42
N PRO A 345 12.14 -1.53 -11.48
CA PRO A 345 11.03 -0.64 -11.16
C PRO A 345 9.98 -0.59 -12.26
N MET A 346 8.70 -0.72 -11.87
CA MET A 346 7.58 -0.15 -12.63
C MET A 346 7.40 1.30 -12.17
N LEU A 347 7.78 2.26 -13.01
CA LEU A 347 7.68 3.69 -12.72
C LEU A 347 6.38 4.26 -13.30
N HIS A 348 5.66 5.05 -12.52
CA HIS A 348 4.50 5.76 -13.03
C HIS A 348 4.90 6.86 -14.02
N ARG A 349 4.10 7.10 -15.06
CA ARG A 349 4.38 8.09 -16.13
C ARG A 349 4.65 9.51 -15.62
N SER A 350 4.05 9.89 -14.49
CA SER A 350 4.29 11.19 -13.87
C SER A 350 5.74 11.40 -13.40
N VAL A 351 6.48 10.32 -13.11
CA VAL A 351 7.92 10.40 -12.81
C VAL A 351 8.69 10.85 -14.04
N LYS A 352 8.30 10.37 -15.23
CA LYS A 352 8.88 10.81 -16.51
C LYS A 352 8.59 12.28 -16.77
N MET A 353 7.35 12.73 -16.56
CA MET A 353 6.97 14.14 -16.68
C MET A 353 7.89 15.03 -15.81
N ARG A 354 8.13 14.63 -14.56
CA ARG A 354 9.05 15.37 -13.68
C ARG A 354 10.48 15.37 -14.18
N MET A 355 10.96 14.24 -14.67
CA MET A 355 12.29 14.15 -15.26
C MET A 355 12.41 14.98 -16.52
N GLU A 356 11.33 15.25 -17.26
CA GLU A 356 11.35 16.06 -18.48
C GLU A 356 11.23 17.57 -18.23
N ALA A 357 10.75 17.98 -17.05
CA ALA A 357 10.64 19.38 -16.67
C ALA A 357 12.00 20.12 -16.77
N LYS A 358 11.96 21.39 -17.22
CA LYS A 358 13.17 22.17 -17.51
C LYS A 358 14.13 22.25 -16.31
N ALA A 359 13.59 22.44 -15.11
CA ALA A 359 14.34 22.44 -13.86
C ALA A 359 13.43 22.29 -12.62
N GLU A 360 14.05 21.86 -11.52
CA GLU A 360 13.64 22.05 -10.12
C GLU A 360 14.28 23.33 -9.56
N TYR A 361 13.78 23.79 -8.41
CA TYR A 361 14.36 24.89 -7.63
C TYR A 361 15.91 24.82 -7.62
N MET A 362 16.57 25.95 -7.93
CA MET A 362 18.02 26.07 -8.20
C MET A 362 18.52 25.56 -9.56
N TYR A 363 17.69 25.55 -10.60
CA TYR A 363 18.08 25.22 -11.99
C TYR A 363 18.61 23.80 -12.20
N LYS A 364 18.37 22.88 -11.26
CA LYS A 364 18.77 21.47 -11.38
C LYS A 364 17.62 20.64 -11.91
N LYS A 365 17.86 19.79 -12.91
CA LYS A 365 16.86 18.82 -13.40
C LYS A 365 16.50 17.79 -12.30
N TYR A 366 15.23 17.40 -12.22
CA TYR A 366 14.79 16.39 -11.25
C TYR A 366 15.40 15.03 -11.58
N GLU A 367 16.03 14.45 -10.57
CA GLU A 367 16.56 13.09 -10.58
C GLU A 367 15.96 12.35 -9.39
N PRO A 368 15.25 11.21 -9.60
CA PRO A 368 14.75 10.41 -8.50
C PRO A 368 15.88 10.06 -7.54
N LYS A 369 15.66 10.22 -6.23
CA LYS A 369 16.71 9.93 -5.25
C LYS A 369 16.99 8.43 -5.12
N ALA A 370 16.05 7.56 -5.49
CA ALA A 370 16.28 6.12 -5.53
C ALA A 370 17.35 5.74 -6.57
N LYS A 371 18.18 4.76 -6.22
CA LYS A 371 19.15 4.17 -7.15
C LYS A 371 18.42 3.20 -8.08
N LEU A 372 18.27 3.60 -9.33
CA LEU A 372 17.75 2.79 -10.43
C LEU A 372 18.86 1.89 -11.00
N PRO A 373 18.54 0.74 -11.60
CA PRO A 373 19.52 -0.17 -12.18
C PRO A 373 20.13 0.43 -13.46
N ASP A 374 21.45 0.38 -13.61
CA ASP A 374 22.14 0.93 -14.78
C ASP A 374 21.91 0.08 -16.06
N SER A 375 21.57 -1.20 -15.88
CA SER A 375 21.50 -2.20 -16.97
C SER A 375 20.09 -2.47 -17.51
N GLU A 376 19.04 -2.05 -16.80
CA GLU A 376 17.65 -2.38 -17.16
C GLU A 376 16.81 -1.10 -17.28
N LYS A 377 16.16 -0.89 -18.43
CA LYS A 377 15.28 0.27 -18.63
C LYS A 377 14.04 0.10 -17.73
N PRO A 378 13.59 1.15 -17.02
CA PRO A 378 12.40 1.07 -16.21
C PRO A 378 11.17 0.78 -17.08
N THR A 379 10.23 0.01 -16.54
CA THR A 379 8.92 -0.20 -17.18
C THR A 379 8.03 0.98 -16.80
N TRP A 380 7.46 1.68 -17.78
CA TRP A 380 6.58 2.82 -17.55
C TRP A 380 5.12 2.37 -17.52
N VAL A 381 4.38 2.82 -16.50
CA VAL A 381 2.97 2.47 -16.30
C VAL A 381 2.10 3.67 -15.99
N ASP A 382 0.80 3.42 -15.99
CA ASP A 382 -0.27 4.42 -15.90
C ASP A 382 -1.44 3.99 -15.01
#